data_AF-L2G511-F1
#
_entry.id   AF-L2G511-F1
#
_cell.length_a   1.000
_cell.length_b   1.000
_cell.length_c   1.000
_cell.angle_alpha   90.00
_cell.angle_beta   90.00
_cell.angle_gamma   90.00
#
_symmetry.space_group_name_H-M   'P 1'
#
loop_
_entity.id
_entity.type
_entity.pdbx_description
1 polymer ?
#
loop_
_entity_poly.entity_id
_entity_poly.type
_entity_poly.pdbx_seq_one_letter_code
_entity_poly.pdbx_strand_id
1 'polypeptide(L)'
;MHFIFLLFAFVAAIAAAFTLPKDAADGFYVAYYNETGHEVHLKDPDMSSLDALVTSSPVTPQIRGTTPLVLPRDGQTWCGCKYRMNSGNCDGAVQGLKNQMGKQRLGRAFINPGMAWYEIRRFSSARPVVAFLCRTRDAGVGDIDIYTYTQKLQEITGSCGFYVPGTKALGALRVGYMIYNEGDDFCRSATGSTQNRC
;
A
#
# COMPACT_ATOMS: atom_id res chain seq x y z
N MET A 1 -30.60 39.78 -11.55
CA MET A 1 -29.26 39.17 -11.62
C MET A 1 -28.98 38.49 -10.28
N HIS A 2 -29.04 37.16 -10.19
CA HIS A 2 -28.66 36.42 -8.99
C HIS A 2 -27.61 35.38 -9.41
N PHE A 3 -26.37 35.65 -8.99
CA PHE A 3 -25.22 34.77 -9.17
C PHE A 3 -25.29 33.66 -8.12
N ILE A 4 -25.57 32.43 -8.55
CA ILE A 4 -25.42 31.24 -7.71
C ILE A 4 -23.98 30.77 -7.87
N PHE A 5 -23.15 31.03 -6.86
CA PHE A 5 -21.81 30.43 -6.73
C PHE A 5 -21.98 28.96 -6.28
N LEU A 6 -21.87 28.03 -7.24
CA LEU A 6 -21.74 26.60 -6.94
C LEU A 6 -20.30 26.32 -6.48
N LEU A 7 -20.11 26.25 -5.16
CA LEU A 7 -18.86 25.84 -4.54
C LEU A 7 -18.69 24.32 -4.72
N PHE A 8 -17.90 23.90 -5.71
CA PHE A 8 -17.45 22.52 -5.84
C PHE A 8 -16.47 22.20 -4.70
N ALA A 9 -16.97 21.61 -3.62
CA ALA A 9 -16.12 21.02 -2.59
C ALA A 9 -15.57 19.68 -3.10
N PHE A 10 -14.36 19.70 -3.63
CA PHE A 10 -13.61 18.48 -3.99
C PHE A 10 -13.16 17.80 -2.70
N VAL A 11 -13.94 16.83 -2.21
CA VAL A 11 -13.52 16.00 -1.07
C VAL A 11 -12.56 14.94 -1.59
N ALA A 12 -11.26 15.24 -1.52
CA ALA A 12 -10.20 14.27 -1.78
C ALA A 12 -10.26 13.20 -0.68
N ALA A 13 -10.68 11.99 -1.02
CA ALA A 13 -10.49 10.83 -0.15
C ALA A 13 -8.98 10.67 0.09
N ILE A 14 -8.54 10.89 1.33
CA ILE A 14 -7.13 10.79 1.72
C ILE A 14 -6.84 9.31 1.94
N ALA A 15 -6.68 8.57 0.83
CA ALA A 15 -5.92 7.33 0.89
C ALA A 15 -4.59 7.64 1.59
N ALA A 16 -4.08 6.73 2.40
CA ALA A 16 -2.73 6.86 2.90
C ALA A 16 -1.83 6.92 1.66
N ALA A 17 -1.36 8.13 1.36
CA ALA A 17 -0.53 8.42 0.22
C ALA A 17 0.91 8.17 0.66
N PHE A 18 1.66 7.35 -0.06
CA PHE A 18 3.08 7.18 0.26
C PHE A 18 3.92 7.35 -0.99
N THR A 19 4.70 8.42 -1.02
CA THR A 19 5.60 8.82 -2.08
C THR A 19 6.87 7.98 -2.02
N LEU A 20 7.14 7.18 -3.05
CA LEU A 20 8.37 6.40 -3.09
C LEU A 20 9.61 7.32 -3.07
N PRO A 21 10.53 7.18 -2.09
CA PRO A 21 11.67 8.10 -1.93
C PRO A 21 12.60 8.06 -3.14
N LYS A 22 13.10 9.22 -3.57
CA LYS A 22 14.08 9.24 -4.67
C LYS A 22 15.32 8.43 -4.28
N ASP A 23 15.88 7.69 -5.23
CA ASP A 23 17.09 6.89 -5.05
C ASP A 23 17.00 5.85 -3.90
N ALA A 24 15.78 5.42 -3.53
CA ALA A 24 15.58 4.42 -2.49
C ALA A 24 16.31 3.11 -2.85
N ALA A 25 17.25 2.71 -1.99
CA ALA A 25 17.98 1.46 -2.11
C ALA A 25 17.03 0.25 -1.96
N ASP A 26 17.45 -0.90 -2.48
CA ASP A 26 16.73 -2.16 -2.28
C ASP A 26 16.58 -2.51 -0.80
N GLY A 27 15.47 -3.18 -0.48
CA GLY A 27 15.17 -3.68 0.85
C GLY A 27 13.76 -3.32 1.34
N PHE A 28 13.56 -3.58 2.62
CA PHE A 28 12.27 -3.43 3.29
C PHE A 28 12.13 -2.05 3.89
N TYR A 29 10.93 -1.51 3.83
CA TYR A 29 10.58 -0.23 4.39
C TYR A 29 9.24 -0.27 5.08
N VAL A 30 9.11 0.56 6.11
CA VAL A 30 7.82 0.98 6.65
C VAL A 30 7.65 2.46 6.42
N ALA A 31 6.53 2.84 5.82
CA ALA A 31 6.12 4.22 5.67
C ALA A 31 4.95 4.55 6.59
N TYR A 32 4.97 5.73 7.18
CA TYR A 32 3.91 6.27 8.03
C TYR A 32 3.95 7.79 8.04
N TYR A 33 2.93 8.41 8.61
CA TYR A 33 2.92 9.85 8.89
C TYR A 33 3.24 10.08 10.36
N ASN A 34 4.24 10.91 10.66
CA ASN A 34 4.61 11.25 12.03
C ASN A 34 3.60 12.24 12.66
N GLU A 35 3.83 12.62 13.92
CA GLU A 35 2.96 13.53 14.69
C GLU A 35 2.79 14.92 14.04
N THR A 36 3.76 15.35 13.22
CA THR A 36 3.71 16.62 12.47
C THR A 36 3.00 16.49 11.12
N GLY A 37 2.50 15.29 10.79
CA GLY A 37 1.87 15.00 9.50
C GLY A 37 2.86 14.85 8.35
N HIS A 38 4.16 14.71 8.64
CA HIS A 38 5.18 14.46 7.63
C HIS A 38 5.29 12.97 7.32
N GLU A 39 5.44 12.66 6.03
CA GLU A 39 5.70 11.31 5.56
C GLU A 39 7.11 10.86 5.95
N VAL A 40 7.23 9.68 6.53
CA VAL A 40 8.49 9.08 6.98
C VAL A 40 8.60 7.67 6.40
N HIS A 41 9.79 7.33 5.88
CA HIS A 41 10.14 5.99 5.43
C HIS A 41 11.33 5.48 6.23
N LEU A 42 11.13 4.42 6.99
CA LEU A 42 12.20 3.76 7.72
C LEU A 42 12.64 2.54 6.94
N LYS A 43 13.93 2.46 6.64
CA LYS A 43 14.55 1.29 6.01
C LYS A 43 14.90 0.26 7.09
N ASP A 44 14.48 -0.98 6.87
CA ASP A 44 14.75 -2.12 7.75
C ASP A 44 14.56 -1.80 9.25
N PRO A 45 13.42 -1.20 9.66
CA PRO A 45 13.23 -0.80 11.05
C PRO A 45 13.14 -2.01 11.98
N ASP A 46 13.57 -1.84 13.23
CA ASP A 46 13.24 -2.77 14.30
C ASP A 46 11.75 -2.64 14.63
N MET A 47 10.97 -3.65 14.24
CA MET A 47 9.52 -3.65 14.39
C MET A 47 9.07 -3.62 15.85
N SER A 48 9.91 -4.07 16.80
CA SER A 48 9.60 -3.98 18.23
C SER A 48 9.58 -2.54 18.75
N SER A 49 10.36 -1.65 18.13
CA SER A 49 10.42 -0.23 18.46
C SER A 49 9.34 0.59 17.74
N LEU A 50 8.79 0.08 16.64
CA LEU A 50 7.84 0.79 15.80
C LEU A 50 6.45 0.88 16.46
N ASP A 51 6.03 -0.15 17.20
CA ASP A 51 4.76 -0.15 17.93
C ASP A 51 4.69 0.99 18.96
N ALA A 52 5.84 1.39 19.53
CA ALA A 52 5.96 2.50 20.47
C ALA A 52 5.90 3.89 19.80
N LEU A 53 6.26 3.99 18.51
CA LEU A 53 6.25 5.25 17.75
C LEU A 53 4.88 5.58 17.15
N VAL A 54 4.04 4.59 16.93
CA VAL A 54 2.70 4.78 16.34
C VAL A 54 1.64 5.03 17.42
N THR A 55 1.90 4.66 18.67
CA THR A 55 0.99 4.87 19.81
C THR A 55 1.03 6.29 20.39
N SER A 56 2.02 7.11 20.06
CA SER A 56 2.14 8.48 20.59
C SER A 56 1.32 9.53 19.81
N SER A 57 0.84 9.21 18.61
CA SER A 57 -0.13 10.05 17.92
C SER A 57 -1.52 9.78 18.50
N PRO A 58 -2.16 10.74 19.19
CA PRO A 58 -3.58 10.65 19.43
C PRO A 58 -4.25 10.69 18.05
N VAL A 59 -4.66 9.53 17.55
CA VAL A 59 -5.74 9.46 16.57
C VAL A 59 -6.93 10.05 17.31
N THR A 60 -7.08 11.38 17.25
CA THR A 60 -8.31 12.03 17.63
C THR A 60 -9.33 11.45 16.67
N PRO A 61 -10.30 10.65 17.13
CA PRO A 61 -11.36 10.21 16.26
C PRO A 61 -12.11 11.49 15.91
N GLN A 62 -11.87 12.05 14.73
CA GLN A 62 -12.76 13.07 14.21
C GLN A 62 -14.05 12.34 13.88
N ILE A 63 -14.96 12.30 14.87
CA ILE A 63 -16.37 12.04 14.66
C ILE A 63 -16.86 13.22 13.81
N ARG A 64 -16.71 13.10 12.48
CA ARG A 64 -17.28 14.02 11.51
C ARG A 64 -18.04 13.22 10.47
N GLY A 65 -19.35 13.18 10.68
CA GLY A 65 -20.36 12.82 9.68
C GLY A 65 -20.38 11.34 9.31
N THR A 66 -21.51 10.70 9.58
CA THR A 66 -21.97 9.42 9.01
C THR A 66 -22.10 9.51 7.49
N THR A 67 -20.99 9.76 6.81
CA THR A 67 -20.87 9.52 5.37
C THR A 67 -20.30 8.12 5.26
N PRO A 68 -20.96 7.17 4.57
CA PRO A 68 -20.38 5.85 4.37
C PRO A 68 -19.07 6.07 3.62
N LEU A 69 -17.93 5.86 4.29
CA LEU A 69 -16.68 5.65 3.59
C LEU A 69 -16.96 4.42 2.72
N VAL A 70 -17.14 4.62 1.41
CA VAL A 70 -17.28 3.50 0.48
C VAL A 70 -15.91 2.87 0.42
N LEU A 71 -15.60 2.06 1.43
CA LEU A 71 -14.52 1.10 1.38
C LEU A 71 -14.79 0.29 0.11
N PRO A 72 -13.82 0.21 -0.82
CA PRO A 72 -14.03 -0.60 -1.99
C PRO A 72 -14.35 -2.01 -1.56
N ARG A 73 -15.24 -2.64 -2.32
CA ARG A 73 -15.74 -3.97 -2.02
C ARG A 73 -14.55 -4.90 -1.81
N ASP A 74 -14.57 -5.64 -0.72
CA ASP A 74 -13.63 -6.73 -0.50
C ASP A 74 -13.53 -7.57 -1.76
N GLY A 75 -12.29 -7.85 -2.17
CA GLY A 75 -12.03 -8.61 -3.37
C GLY A 75 -11.92 -7.80 -4.66
N GLN A 76 -12.08 -6.46 -4.65
CA GLN A 76 -11.80 -5.64 -5.83
C GLN A 76 -10.32 -5.78 -6.25
N THR A 77 -10.10 -5.96 -7.55
CA THR A 77 -8.77 -6.04 -8.17
C THR A 77 -8.56 -4.87 -9.10
N TRP A 78 -7.35 -4.33 -9.13
CA TRP A 78 -6.87 -3.35 -10.11
C TRP A 78 -5.67 -3.93 -10.85
N CYS A 79 -5.68 -3.87 -12.18
CA CYS A 79 -4.64 -4.42 -13.04
C CYS A 79 -4.00 -3.34 -13.92
N GLY A 80 -2.67 -3.36 -14.02
CA GLY A 80 -1.89 -2.52 -14.91
C GLY A 80 -1.59 -3.20 -16.24
N CYS A 81 -2.61 -3.63 -16.99
CA CYS A 81 -2.48 -4.56 -18.13
C CYS A 81 -1.52 -4.14 -19.26
N LYS A 82 -1.17 -2.85 -19.34
CA LYS A 82 -0.23 -2.33 -20.35
C LYS A 82 1.23 -2.51 -19.97
N TYR A 83 1.50 -2.99 -18.77
CA TYR A 83 2.84 -3.07 -18.22
C TYR A 83 3.20 -4.50 -17.82
N ARG A 84 4.47 -4.84 -18.04
CA ARG A 84 5.09 -6.04 -17.48
C ARG A 84 6.26 -5.67 -16.59
N MET A 85 6.34 -6.37 -15.47
CA MET A 85 7.44 -6.28 -14.52
C MET A 85 8.51 -7.30 -14.87
N ASN A 86 9.73 -7.05 -14.42
CA ASN A 86 10.76 -8.06 -14.41
C ASN A 86 10.41 -9.13 -13.35
N SER A 87 10.42 -10.41 -13.74
CA SER A 87 10.04 -11.51 -12.86
C SER A 87 10.96 -11.64 -11.65
N GLY A 88 12.28 -11.54 -11.84
CA GLY A 88 13.26 -11.57 -10.75
C GLY A 88 13.03 -10.47 -9.72
N ASN A 89 12.78 -9.24 -10.16
CA ASN A 89 12.44 -8.12 -9.27
C ASN A 89 11.14 -8.38 -8.51
N CYS A 90 10.12 -8.87 -9.22
CA CYS A 90 8.81 -9.15 -8.65
C CYS A 90 8.88 -10.24 -7.58
N ASP A 91 9.49 -11.39 -7.91
CA ASP A 91 9.62 -12.52 -6.99
C ASP A 91 10.51 -12.15 -5.80
N GLY A 92 11.61 -11.43 -6.06
CA GLY A 92 12.48 -10.91 -5.01
C GLY A 92 11.76 -9.96 -4.05
N ALA A 93 10.92 -9.05 -4.56
CA ALA A 93 10.19 -8.09 -3.74
C ALA A 93 9.11 -8.79 -2.90
N VAL A 94 8.37 -9.71 -3.52
CA VAL A 94 7.36 -10.52 -2.83
C VAL A 94 8.01 -11.38 -1.74
N GLN A 95 9.11 -12.05 -2.05
CA GLN A 95 9.81 -12.90 -1.09
C GLN A 95 10.44 -12.08 0.04
N GLY A 96 11.03 -10.92 -0.27
CA GLY A 96 11.56 -9.99 0.73
C GLY A 96 10.51 -9.57 1.74
N LEU A 97 9.33 -9.14 1.26
CA LEU A 97 8.23 -8.76 2.14
C LEU A 97 7.72 -9.95 2.98
N LYS A 98 7.58 -11.14 2.39
CA LYS A 98 7.21 -12.36 3.13
C LYS A 98 8.23 -12.74 4.21
N ASN A 99 9.52 -12.58 3.93
CA ASN A 99 10.57 -12.83 4.92
C ASN A 99 10.41 -11.90 6.13
N GLN A 100 10.05 -10.63 5.90
CA GLN A 100 9.82 -9.67 6.99
C GLN A 100 8.59 -10.03 7.81
N MET A 101 7.50 -10.45 7.17
CA MET A 101 6.35 -11.04 7.87
C MET A 101 6.76 -12.26 8.70
N GLY A 102 7.63 -13.12 8.16
CA GLY A 102 8.10 -14.35 8.82
C GLY A 102 8.96 -14.10 10.07
N LYS A 103 9.60 -12.93 10.16
CA LYS A 103 10.30 -12.49 11.37
C LYS A 103 9.34 -12.04 12.48
N GLN A 104 8.09 -11.71 12.13
CA GLN A 104 7.09 -11.29 13.10
C GLN A 104 6.45 -12.49 13.80
N ARG A 105 5.88 -12.23 14.97
CA ARG A 105 5.12 -13.23 15.73
C ARG A 105 4.00 -13.81 14.86
N LEU A 106 3.98 -15.14 14.73
CA LEU A 106 3.02 -15.91 13.91
C LEU A 106 3.09 -15.67 12.40
N GLY A 107 4.13 -15.03 11.86
CA GLY A 107 4.24 -14.80 10.42
C GLY A 107 3.22 -13.79 9.89
N ARG A 108 2.93 -12.74 10.67
CA ARG A 108 1.85 -11.77 10.40
C ARG A 108 2.39 -10.35 10.25
N ALA A 109 1.74 -9.56 9.42
CA ALA A 109 1.94 -8.12 9.36
C ALA A 109 0.76 -7.40 10.00
N PHE A 110 1.07 -6.56 11.00
CA PHE A 110 0.13 -5.64 11.60
C PHE A 110 0.39 -4.24 11.03
N ILE A 111 -0.52 -3.76 10.20
CA ILE A 111 -0.38 -2.47 9.50
C ILE A 111 -1.31 -1.47 10.17
N ASN A 112 -0.73 -0.54 10.91
CA ASN A 112 -1.49 0.52 11.57
C ASN A 112 -2.22 1.43 10.56
N PRO A 113 -3.25 2.17 11.00
CA PRO A 113 -3.95 3.10 10.12
C PRO A 113 -2.97 4.14 9.57
N GLY A 114 -3.00 4.39 8.25
CA GLY A 114 -2.07 5.34 7.65
C GLY A 114 -0.62 4.87 7.66
N MET A 115 -0.39 3.56 7.54
CA MET A 115 0.93 2.94 7.41
C MET A 115 0.98 2.08 6.13
N ALA A 116 2.17 1.93 5.58
CA ALA A 116 2.47 0.93 4.57
C ALA A 116 3.74 0.16 4.89
N TRP A 117 3.73 -1.13 4.57
CA TRP A 117 4.93 -1.97 4.52
C TRP A 117 5.22 -2.27 3.06
N TYR A 118 6.47 -2.16 2.63
CA TYR A 118 6.82 -2.47 1.26
C TYR A 118 8.27 -2.90 1.11
N GLU A 119 8.55 -3.65 0.05
CA GLU A 119 9.88 -4.13 -0.32
C GLU A 119 10.19 -3.64 -1.74
N ILE A 120 11.35 -3.01 -1.93
CA ILE A 120 11.85 -2.57 -3.24
C ILE A 120 12.89 -3.56 -3.73
N ARG A 121 12.83 -3.93 -5.02
CA ARG A 121 13.89 -4.68 -5.70
C ARG A 121 14.28 -4.10 -7.06
N ARG A 122 15.60 -4.05 -7.29
CA ARG A 122 16.29 -3.61 -8.49
C ARG A 122 17.35 -4.64 -8.89
N PHE A 123 17.06 -5.43 -9.92
CA PHE A 123 18.05 -6.23 -10.62
C PHE A 123 18.41 -5.59 -11.96
N SER A 124 19.69 -5.22 -12.08
CA SER A 124 20.29 -4.76 -13.34
C SER A 124 19.56 -3.55 -13.96
N SER A 125 19.51 -3.47 -15.30
CA SER A 125 18.86 -2.42 -16.08
C SER A 125 17.34 -2.53 -16.18
N ALA A 126 16.72 -3.50 -15.50
CA ALA A 126 15.28 -3.68 -15.53
C ALA A 126 14.57 -2.67 -14.61
N ARG A 127 13.30 -2.38 -14.92
CA ARG A 127 12.49 -1.49 -14.06
C ARG A 127 12.33 -2.10 -12.66
N PRO A 128 12.51 -1.30 -11.60
CA PRO A 128 12.32 -1.75 -10.23
C PRO A 128 10.88 -2.17 -9.97
N VAL A 129 10.69 -3.06 -9.00
CA VAL A 129 9.39 -3.51 -8.52
C VAL A 129 9.27 -3.21 -7.03
N VAL A 130 8.08 -2.82 -6.62
CA VAL A 130 7.69 -2.72 -5.22
C VAL A 130 6.56 -3.70 -4.93
N ALA A 131 6.72 -4.51 -3.89
CA ALA A 131 5.64 -5.31 -3.30
C ALA A 131 5.19 -4.63 -2.01
N PHE A 132 3.88 -4.59 -1.74
CA PHE A 132 3.35 -3.71 -0.68
C PHE A 132 2.10 -4.21 0.05
N LEU A 133 1.94 -3.66 1.25
CA LEU A 133 0.75 -3.67 2.09
C LEU A 133 0.45 -2.21 2.49
N CYS A 134 -0.70 -1.66 2.11
CA CYS A 134 -1.09 -0.28 2.43
C CYS A 134 -2.39 -0.24 3.22
N ARG A 135 -2.41 0.45 4.36
CA ARG A 135 -3.62 0.65 5.16
C ARG A 135 -4.09 2.10 5.10
N THR A 136 -5.36 2.30 4.80
CA THR A 136 -5.98 3.64 4.82
C THR A 136 -5.98 4.25 6.23
N ARG A 137 -5.99 5.59 6.32
CA ARG A 137 -5.88 6.32 7.59
C ARG A 137 -7.10 6.16 8.51
N ASP A 138 -8.29 6.01 7.93
CA ASP A 138 -9.56 6.02 8.68
C ASP A 138 -10.05 4.62 9.09
N ALA A 139 -9.18 3.62 9.01
CA ALA A 139 -9.50 2.23 9.33
C ALA A 139 -8.86 1.79 10.65
N GLY A 140 -9.28 0.66 11.24
CA GLY A 140 -8.53 0.03 12.35
C GLY A 140 -7.21 -0.59 11.87
N VAL A 141 -6.49 -1.26 12.77
CA VAL A 141 -5.28 -2.03 12.41
C VAL A 141 -5.61 -3.09 11.34
N GLY A 142 -4.81 -3.16 10.29
CA GLY A 142 -4.84 -4.24 9.32
C GLY A 142 -4.02 -5.43 9.82
N ASP A 143 -4.53 -6.63 9.66
CA ASP A 143 -3.84 -7.87 10.03
C ASP A 143 -3.89 -8.84 8.84
N ILE A 144 -2.72 -9.33 8.45
CA ILE A 144 -2.59 -10.30 7.35
C ILE A 144 -1.42 -11.25 7.63
N ASP A 145 -1.67 -12.56 7.52
CA ASP A 145 -0.60 -13.57 7.53
C ASP A 145 -0.02 -13.83 6.14
N ILE A 146 1.16 -14.47 6.13
CA ILE A 146 1.87 -14.83 4.90
C ILE A 146 1.01 -15.67 3.95
N TYR A 147 0.18 -16.57 4.48
CA TYR A 147 -0.68 -17.43 3.66
C TYR A 147 -1.72 -16.60 2.92
N THR A 148 -2.45 -15.75 3.64
CA THR A 148 -3.45 -14.84 3.09
C THR A 148 -2.81 -13.87 2.11
N TYR A 149 -1.66 -13.27 2.44
CA TYR A 149 -0.90 -12.43 1.52
C TYR A 149 -0.58 -13.17 0.22
N THR A 150 -0.05 -14.39 0.32
CA THR A 150 0.27 -15.24 -0.84
C THR A 150 -0.96 -15.53 -1.69
N GLN A 151 -2.09 -15.87 -1.07
CA GLN A 151 -3.34 -16.13 -1.76
C GLN A 151 -3.83 -14.88 -2.51
N LYS A 152 -3.74 -13.69 -1.91
CA LYS A 152 -4.12 -12.44 -2.60
C LYS A 152 -3.21 -12.12 -3.77
N LEU A 153 -1.91 -12.41 -3.69
CA LEU A 153 -1.03 -12.31 -4.83
C LEU A 153 -1.37 -13.30 -5.95
N GLN A 154 -1.78 -14.53 -5.60
CA GLN A 154 -2.26 -15.51 -6.59
C GLN A 154 -3.55 -15.03 -7.26
N GLU A 155 -4.49 -14.47 -6.52
CA GLU A 155 -5.72 -13.87 -7.06
C GLU A 155 -5.41 -12.70 -8.01
N ILE A 156 -4.42 -11.87 -7.70
CA ILE A 156 -3.91 -10.82 -8.60
C ILE A 156 -3.36 -11.46 -9.87
N THR A 157 -2.47 -12.45 -9.77
CA THR A 157 -1.90 -13.15 -10.93
C THR A 157 -2.98 -13.79 -11.80
N GLY A 158 -3.99 -14.42 -11.20
CA GLY A 158 -5.10 -15.05 -11.93
C GLY A 158 -6.03 -14.05 -12.61
N SER A 159 -6.08 -12.79 -12.13
CA SER A 159 -6.90 -11.73 -12.73
C SER A 159 -6.11 -10.92 -13.76
N CYS A 160 -4.89 -10.50 -13.42
CA CYS A 160 -4.09 -9.56 -14.20
C CYS A 160 -3.07 -10.24 -15.12
N GLY A 161 -2.76 -11.52 -14.89
CA GLY A 161 -1.70 -12.25 -15.56
C GLY A 161 -0.35 -12.20 -14.84
N PHE A 162 0.55 -13.09 -15.25
CA PHE A 162 1.90 -13.21 -14.65
C PHE A 162 2.71 -11.92 -14.83
N TYR A 163 3.26 -11.43 -13.72
CA TYR A 163 4.14 -10.26 -13.66
C TYR A 163 3.53 -8.98 -14.24
N VAL A 164 2.19 -8.86 -14.20
CA VAL A 164 1.47 -7.63 -14.52
C VAL A 164 1.17 -6.89 -13.21
N PRO A 165 1.50 -5.59 -13.06
CA PRO A 165 1.19 -4.85 -11.85
C PRO A 165 -0.26 -5.04 -11.42
N GLY A 166 -0.49 -5.24 -10.12
CA GLY A 166 -1.84 -5.37 -9.63
C GLY A 166 -1.98 -5.26 -8.14
N THR A 167 -3.22 -4.95 -7.75
CA THR A 167 -3.60 -4.64 -6.37
C THR A 167 -4.91 -5.32 -6.05
N LYS A 168 -5.04 -5.84 -4.84
CA LYS A 168 -6.25 -6.43 -4.29
C LYS A 168 -6.68 -5.68 -3.03
N ALA A 169 -7.98 -5.43 -2.90
CA ALA A 169 -8.58 -4.93 -1.67
C ALA A 169 -8.93 -6.07 -0.71
N LEU A 170 -8.54 -5.90 0.56
CA LEU A 170 -8.97 -6.68 1.72
C LEU A 170 -9.47 -5.67 2.77
N GLY A 171 -10.71 -5.23 2.60
CA GLY A 171 -11.27 -4.07 3.29
C GLY A 171 -10.44 -2.82 3.03
N ALA A 172 -10.03 -2.19 4.12
CA ALA A 172 -9.16 -1.03 4.11
C ALA A 172 -7.67 -1.33 3.85
N LEU A 173 -7.27 -2.61 3.84
CA LEU A 173 -5.90 -3.04 3.51
C LEU A 173 -5.78 -3.31 2.01
N ARG A 174 -4.75 -2.76 1.38
CA ARG A 174 -4.40 -3.03 -0.01
C ARG A 174 -3.13 -3.85 -0.07
N VAL A 175 -3.17 -4.85 -0.92
CA VAL A 175 -2.08 -5.80 -1.11
C VAL A 175 -1.74 -5.81 -2.59
N GLY A 176 -0.46 -5.77 -2.94
CA GLY A 176 -0.11 -5.82 -4.34
C GLY A 176 1.37 -5.74 -4.64
N TYR A 177 1.63 -5.62 -5.92
CA TYR A 177 2.95 -5.35 -6.47
C TYR A 177 2.81 -4.47 -7.71
N MET A 178 3.76 -3.58 -7.92
CA MET A 178 3.76 -2.68 -9.08
C MET A 178 5.17 -2.29 -9.49
N ILE A 179 5.28 -1.70 -10.67
CA ILE A 179 6.52 -1.05 -11.09
C ILE A 179 6.74 0.13 -10.15
N TYR A 180 7.93 0.17 -9.56
CA TYR A 180 8.37 1.29 -8.75
C TYR A 180 8.65 2.49 -9.66
N ASN A 181 8.02 3.63 -9.35
CA ASN A 181 8.29 4.90 -9.99
C ASN A 181 8.65 5.92 -8.90
N GLU A 182 9.77 6.61 -9.07
CA GLU A 182 10.22 7.61 -8.09
C GLU A 182 9.22 8.75 -7.98
N GLY A 183 8.92 9.17 -6.75
CA GLY A 183 7.95 10.25 -6.51
C GLY A 183 6.48 9.85 -6.73
N ASP A 184 6.19 8.57 -7.04
CA ASP A 184 4.82 8.09 -7.16
C ASP A 184 4.24 7.75 -5.79
N ASP A 185 2.99 8.16 -5.57
CA ASP A 185 2.19 7.75 -4.43
C ASP A 185 1.69 6.33 -4.67
N PHE A 186 2.49 5.32 -4.31
CA PHE A 186 2.24 3.96 -4.75
C PHE A 186 0.95 3.38 -4.14
N CYS A 187 0.61 3.73 -2.90
CA CYS A 187 -0.61 3.23 -2.25
C CYS A 187 -1.88 3.77 -2.91
N ARG A 188 -1.84 5.01 -3.43
CA ARG A 188 -2.94 5.58 -4.21
C ARG A 188 -2.92 5.09 -5.65
N SER A 189 -1.78 5.20 -6.33
CA SER A 189 -1.59 4.85 -7.74
C SER A 189 -1.88 3.37 -8.02
N ALA A 190 -1.63 2.49 -7.06
CA ALA A 190 -2.01 1.08 -7.06
C ALA A 190 -3.50 0.81 -7.34
N THR A 191 -4.37 1.80 -7.13
CA THR A 191 -5.84 1.68 -7.30
C THR A 191 -6.41 2.55 -8.42
N GLY A 192 -5.55 3.17 -9.23
CA GLY A 192 -5.97 4.10 -10.29
C GLY A 192 -6.54 3.45 -11.55
N SER A 193 -6.33 2.15 -11.75
CA SER A 193 -6.81 1.44 -12.94
C SER A 193 -8.33 1.21 -12.93
N THR A 194 -8.99 1.25 -14.08
CA THR A 194 -10.37 0.77 -14.22
C THR A 194 -10.45 -0.71 -14.61
N GLN A 195 -9.31 -1.32 -14.92
CA GLN A 195 -9.22 -2.72 -15.34
C GLN A 195 -9.08 -3.62 -14.12
N ASN A 196 -9.93 -4.64 -14.05
CA ASN A 196 -9.87 -5.69 -13.03
C ASN A 196 -9.41 -7.05 -13.57
N ARG A 197 -9.12 -7.11 -14.87
CA ARG A 197 -8.58 -8.30 -15.54
C ARG A 197 -7.75 -7.91 -16.77
N CYS A 198 -6.81 -8.79 -17.11
CA CYS A 198 -6.12 -8.88 -18.39
C CYS A 198 -6.27 -10.34 -18.86
#